data_AF-A0A9D2CPP6-F1
#
_entry.id   AF-A0A9D2CPP6-F1
#
_cell.length_a   1.000
_cell.length_b   1.000
_cell.length_c   1.000
_cell.angle_alpha   90.00
_cell.angle_beta   90.00
_cell.angle_gamma   90.00
#
_symmetry.space_group_name_H-M   'P 1'
#
loop_
_entity.id
_entity.type
_entity.pdbx_description
1 polymer ?
#
loop_
_entity_poly.entity_id
_entity_poly.type
_entity_poly.pdbx_seq_one_letter_code
_entity_poly.pdbx_strand_id
1 'polypeptide(L)'
;MIEKTEFGKKVNRRPLIVSLLLSLIFGGLGLIISPSAALSLFLGIFFLLIFVYYPRNLQKLFGHWQLELHGVSYYKLLTYRDRLKMIFFPDRIDYQFISFSQVKDCYILEDNKKYDLQNILTIKPAKQSFFPWLRKPFYLVLELHKGHISLDLSWNQRHDPKNTLYRVSNVLKIITEKIN
;
A
#
# COMPACT_ATOMS: atom_id res chain seq x y z
N MET A 1 -10.22 -10.98 -24.64
CA MET A 1 -10.10 -9.52 -24.47
C MET A 1 -9.63 -9.25 -23.04
N ILE A 2 -8.72 -8.31 -22.83
CA ILE A 2 -7.77 -8.25 -21.69
C ILE A 2 -8.49 -8.09 -20.34
N GLU A 3 -8.66 -9.18 -19.59
CA GLU A 3 -9.13 -9.15 -18.18
C GLU A 3 -7.98 -8.74 -17.25
N LYS A 4 -7.60 -7.46 -17.28
CA LYS A 4 -6.68 -6.89 -16.30
C LYS A 4 -7.50 -6.27 -15.18
N THR A 5 -7.48 -6.89 -14.01
CA THR A 5 -8.14 -6.35 -12.81
C THR A 5 -7.10 -5.70 -11.90
N GLU A 6 -7.22 -4.40 -11.70
CA GLU A 6 -6.34 -3.65 -10.81
C GLU A 6 -6.97 -3.53 -9.42
N PHE A 7 -6.15 -3.71 -8.39
CA PHE A 7 -6.60 -3.69 -7.00
C PHE A 7 -5.58 -3.02 -6.08
N GLY A 8 -6.07 -2.40 -5.00
CA GLY A 8 -5.26 -1.57 -4.12
C GLY A 8 -5.11 -0.13 -4.61
N LYS A 9 -4.04 0.54 -4.19
CA LYS A 9 -3.79 1.96 -4.40
C LYS A 9 -2.42 2.20 -5.02
N LYS A 10 -2.45 2.78 -6.23
CA LYS A 10 -1.24 3.17 -6.97
C LYS A 10 -0.47 4.27 -6.25
N VAL A 11 0.86 4.20 -6.29
CA VAL A 11 1.68 5.35 -5.91
C VAL A 11 1.50 6.44 -6.96
N ASN A 12 1.33 7.66 -6.48
CA ASN A 12 1.22 8.86 -7.29
C ASN A 12 2.11 9.94 -6.68
N ARG A 13 2.05 11.16 -7.21
CA ARG A 13 2.85 12.30 -6.74
C ARG A 13 2.43 12.85 -5.36
N ARG A 14 1.44 12.24 -4.68
CA ARG A 14 0.95 12.72 -3.37
C ARG A 14 2.04 12.83 -2.30
N PRO A 15 2.99 11.87 -2.14
CA PRO A 15 4.05 12.00 -1.15
C PRO A 15 4.85 13.30 -1.30
N LEU A 16 5.21 13.66 -2.53
CA LEU A 16 5.94 14.90 -2.82
C LEU A 16 5.08 16.14 -2.54
N ILE A 17 3.85 16.16 -3.07
CA ILE A 17 2.95 17.31 -2.94
C ILE A 17 2.62 17.59 -1.48
N VAL A 18 2.24 16.56 -0.71
CA VAL A 18 1.91 16.70 0.71
C VAL A 18 3.14 17.10 1.52
N SER A 19 4.31 16.53 1.23
CA SER A 19 5.55 16.95 1.90
C SER A 19 5.86 18.41 1.65
N LEU A 20 5.75 18.87 0.40
CA LEU A 20 6.00 20.26 0.04
C LEU A 20 5.03 21.21 0.75
N LEU A 21 3.73 20.92 0.70
CA LEU A 21 2.71 21.76 1.35
C LEU A 21 2.90 21.86 2.86
N LEU A 22 3.13 20.73 3.55
CA LEU A 22 3.38 20.75 4.99
C LEU A 22 4.66 21.51 5.31
N SER A 23 5.72 21.29 4.56
CA SER A 23 7.00 21.98 4.76
C SER A 23 6.86 23.49 4.56
N LEU A 24 6.08 23.94 3.58
CA LEU A 24 5.76 25.36 3.37
C LEU A 24 5.01 25.95 4.56
N ILE A 25 4.03 25.24 5.11
CA ILE A 25 3.27 25.70 6.29
C ILE A 25 4.22 25.90 7.48
N PHE A 26 5.04 24.90 7.81
CA PHE A 26 5.94 25.00 8.95
C PHE A 26 7.12 25.95 8.71
N GLY A 27 7.63 26.03 7.48
CA GLY A 27 8.61 27.04 7.09
C GLY A 27 8.06 28.45 7.25
N GLY A 28 6.80 28.68 6.84
CA GLY A 28 6.10 29.94 7.05
C GLY A 28 5.97 30.31 8.52
N LEU A 29 5.66 29.35 9.41
CA LEU A 29 5.67 29.58 10.85
C LEU A 29 7.05 30.00 11.38
N GLY A 30 8.13 29.48 10.78
CA GLY A 30 9.49 29.87 11.15
C GLY A 30 9.84 31.33 10.84
N LEU A 31 9.11 32.00 9.94
CA LEU A 31 9.33 33.43 9.64
C LEU A 31 9.03 34.32 10.85
N ILE A 32 8.22 33.86 11.79
CA ILE A 32 7.94 34.55 13.06
C ILE A 32 9.22 34.71 13.89
N ILE A 33 10.18 33.77 13.74
CA ILE A 33 11.44 33.77 14.48
C ILE A 33 12.54 34.47 13.67
N SER A 34 12.85 33.93 12.47
CA SER A 34 13.81 34.54 11.54
C SER A 34 13.74 33.86 10.17
N PRO A 35 14.25 34.50 9.09
CA PRO A 35 14.35 33.86 7.78
C PRO A 35 15.20 32.57 7.79
N SER A 36 16.25 32.52 8.61
CA SER A 36 17.09 31.33 8.75
C SER A 36 16.34 30.17 9.42
N ALA A 37 15.52 30.46 10.44
CA ALA A 37 14.66 29.49 11.10
C ALA A 37 13.58 28.97 10.16
N ALA A 38 12.97 29.86 9.36
CA ALA A 38 11.99 29.48 8.33
C ALA A 38 12.56 28.47 7.33
N LEU A 39 13.74 28.76 6.77
CA LEU A 39 14.40 27.86 5.83
C LEU A 39 14.77 26.52 6.49
N SER A 40 15.29 26.56 7.72
CA SER A 40 15.67 25.37 8.47
C SER A 40 14.48 24.46 8.75
N LEU A 41 13.34 25.03 9.16
CA LEU A 41 12.10 24.28 9.40
C LEU A 41 11.53 23.69 8.10
N PHE A 42 11.52 24.48 7.02
CA PHE A 42 11.09 24.01 5.72
C PHE A 42 11.91 22.78 5.27
N LEU A 43 13.23 22.92 5.23
CA LEU A 43 14.12 21.84 4.78
C LEU A 43 14.07 20.64 5.71
N GLY A 44 14.06 20.87 7.02
CA GLY A 44 14.03 19.79 8.02
C GLY A 44 12.77 18.93 7.91
N ILE A 45 11.60 19.56 7.76
CA ILE A 45 10.32 18.83 7.65
C ILE A 45 10.20 18.16 6.29
N PHE A 46 10.63 18.83 5.22
CA PHE A 46 10.63 18.24 3.89
C PHE A 46 11.50 16.99 3.86
N PHE A 47 12.70 17.08 4.44
CA PHE A 47 13.62 15.96 4.54
C PHE A 47 13.01 14.81 5.36
N LEU A 48 12.47 15.09 6.55
CA LEU A 48 11.83 14.08 7.40
C LEU A 48 10.70 13.36 6.68
N LEU A 49 9.85 14.09 5.96
CA LEU A 49 8.73 13.48 5.27
C LEU A 49 9.20 12.59 4.10
N ILE A 50 10.07 13.11 3.24
CA ILE A 50 10.50 12.42 2.01
C ILE A 50 11.47 11.28 2.25
N PHE A 51 12.42 11.43 3.18
CA PHE A 51 13.48 10.46 3.40
C PHE A 51 13.21 9.51 4.57
N VAL A 52 12.32 9.86 5.50
CA VAL A 52 12.05 9.02 6.67
C VAL A 52 10.61 8.51 6.66
N TYR A 53 9.64 9.42 6.68
CA TYR A 53 8.23 9.07 6.86
C TYR A 53 7.66 8.23 5.69
N TYR A 54 7.73 8.76 4.47
CA TYR A 54 7.15 8.08 3.31
C TYR A 54 7.87 6.78 2.97
N PRO A 55 9.21 6.68 2.92
CA PRO A 55 9.90 5.42 2.63
C PRO A 55 9.60 4.34 3.67
N ARG A 56 9.41 4.71 4.95
CA ARG A 56 9.04 3.74 5.99
C ARG A 56 7.60 3.23 5.86
N ASN A 57 6.68 4.08 5.41
CA ASN A 57 5.25 3.78 5.38
C ASN A 57 4.69 3.51 3.97
N LEU A 58 5.51 3.55 2.93
CA LEU A 58 5.06 3.51 1.53
C LEU A 58 4.22 2.27 1.25
N GLN A 59 4.67 1.09 1.67
CA GLN A 59 3.96 -0.18 1.49
C GLN A 59 2.57 -0.17 2.14
N LYS A 60 2.43 0.45 3.32
CA LYS A 60 1.15 0.57 4.05
C LYS A 60 0.21 1.64 3.48
N LEU A 61 0.79 2.61 2.77
CA LEU A 61 0.06 3.75 2.21
C LEU A 61 -0.37 3.52 0.76
N PHE A 62 0.40 2.70 0.05
CA PHE A 62 0.31 2.43 -1.38
C PHE A 62 0.78 1.01 -1.66
N GLY A 63 -0.16 0.07 -1.63
CA GLY A 63 0.01 -1.27 -2.18
C GLY A 63 -0.89 -1.41 -3.39
N HIS A 64 -0.35 -1.79 -4.54
CA HIS A 64 -1.12 -2.01 -5.76
C HIS A 64 -0.75 -3.35 -6.36
N TRP A 65 -1.75 -4.16 -6.62
CA TRP A 65 -1.65 -5.40 -7.36
C TRP A 65 -2.45 -5.30 -8.64
N GLN A 66 -1.95 -5.97 -9.66
CA GLN A 66 -2.57 -6.08 -10.96
C GLN A 66 -2.70 -7.57 -11.26
N LEU A 67 -3.92 -8.06 -11.29
CA LEU A 67 -4.23 -9.41 -11.72
C LEU A 67 -4.18 -9.45 -13.24
N GLU A 68 -3.40 -10.39 -13.76
CA GLU A 68 -3.22 -10.64 -15.18
C GLU A 68 -3.73 -12.04 -15.53
N LEU A 69 -3.59 -12.46 -16.79
CA LEU A 69 -4.08 -13.76 -17.22
C LEU A 69 -3.39 -14.90 -16.48
N HIS A 70 -2.07 -14.80 -16.30
CA HIS A 70 -1.21 -15.89 -15.80
C HIS A 70 -0.60 -15.64 -14.43
N GLY A 71 -0.92 -14.52 -13.77
CA GLY A 71 -0.33 -14.18 -12.49
C GLY A 71 -0.73 -12.82 -11.94
N VAL A 72 0.03 -12.38 -10.94
CA VAL A 72 -0.13 -11.11 -10.24
C VAL A 72 1.14 -10.28 -10.37
N SER A 73 0.98 -9.06 -10.87
CA SER A 73 2.00 -8.02 -10.90
C SER A 73 1.84 -7.09 -9.70
N TYR A 74 2.89 -6.85 -8.92
CA TYR A 74 2.88 -5.99 -7.75
C TYR A 74 4.11 -5.08 -7.67
N TYR A 75 4.05 -4.02 -6.88
CA TYR A 75 5.18 -3.11 -6.75
C TYR A 75 6.38 -3.72 -6.03
N LYS A 76 7.56 -3.61 -6.63
CA LYS A 76 8.82 -3.94 -5.96
C LYS A 76 9.18 -2.85 -4.95
N LEU A 77 8.80 -3.04 -3.69
CA LEU A 77 9.06 -2.09 -2.60
C LEU A 77 10.00 -2.65 -1.51
N LEU A 78 10.80 -3.65 -1.85
CA LEU A 78 11.62 -4.38 -0.89
C LEU A 78 12.71 -3.50 -0.28
N THR A 79 13.45 -2.78 -1.12
CA THR A 79 14.58 -1.96 -0.65
C THR A 79 14.19 -0.51 -0.41
N TYR A 80 14.94 0.18 0.46
CA TYR A 80 14.76 1.62 0.69
C TYR A 80 14.94 2.43 -0.60
N ARG A 81 15.89 2.03 -1.47
CA ARG A 81 16.14 2.65 -2.76
C ARG A 81 14.94 2.56 -3.70
N ASP A 82 14.28 1.39 -3.75
CA ASP A 82 13.07 1.21 -4.56
C ASP A 82 11.96 2.15 -4.09
N ARG A 83 11.79 2.28 -2.77
CA ARG A 83 10.78 3.17 -2.17
C ARG A 83 11.05 4.64 -2.47
N LEU A 84 12.30 5.10 -2.37
CA LEU A 84 12.67 6.46 -2.76
C LEU A 84 12.46 6.70 -4.25
N LYS A 85 12.90 5.79 -5.11
CA LYS A 85 12.67 5.87 -6.56
C LYS A 85 11.18 6.05 -6.85
N MET A 86 10.33 5.31 -6.15
CA MET A 86 8.88 5.38 -6.33
C MET A 86 8.24 6.68 -5.81
N ILE A 87 8.83 7.31 -4.78
CA ILE A 87 8.39 8.62 -4.28
C ILE A 87 8.71 9.72 -5.30
N PHE A 88 9.93 9.73 -5.85
CA PHE A 88 10.38 10.77 -6.78
C PHE A 88 9.92 10.54 -8.22
N PHE A 89 9.83 9.29 -8.65
CA PHE A 89 9.50 8.88 -10.00
C PHE A 89 8.38 7.84 -10.01
N PRO A 90 7.15 8.22 -9.58
CA PRO A 90 6.03 7.29 -9.50
C PRO A 90 5.59 6.74 -10.86
N ASP A 91 6.00 7.38 -11.96
CA ASP A 91 5.69 6.96 -13.33
C ASP A 91 6.65 5.86 -13.83
N ARG A 92 7.78 5.62 -13.15
CA ARG A 92 8.79 4.61 -13.51
C ARG A 92 8.72 3.41 -12.56
N ILE A 93 7.59 2.72 -12.62
CA ILE A 93 7.25 1.63 -11.71
C ILE A 93 7.93 0.34 -12.16
N ASP A 94 8.69 -0.26 -11.25
CA ASP A 94 9.19 -1.63 -11.42
C ASP A 94 8.19 -2.60 -10.79
N TYR A 95 7.52 -3.40 -11.62
CA TYR A 95 6.64 -4.47 -11.17
C TYR A 95 7.42 -5.77 -10.97
N GLN A 96 7.08 -6.51 -9.92
CA GLN A 96 7.41 -7.92 -9.76
C GLN A 96 6.20 -8.75 -10.17
N PHE A 97 6.44 -9.79 -10.96
CA PHE A 97 5.41 -10.71 -11.42
C PHE A 97 5.55 -12.06 -10.72
N ILE A 98 4.43 -12.62 -10.27
CA ILE A 98 4.33 -13.97 -9.73
C ILE A 98 3.26 -14.71 -10.52
N SER A 99 3.59 -15.90 -11.03
CA SER A 99 2.63 -16.72 -11.75
C SER A 99 1.67 -17.42 -10.78
N PHE A 100 0.41 -17.61 -11.19
CA PHE A 100 -0.56 -18.37 -10.38
C PHE A 100 -0.12 -19.81 -10.12
N SER A 101 0.69 -20.41 -11.01
CA SER A 101 1.27 -21.74 -10.79
C SER A 101 2.22 -21.81 -9.59
N GLN A 102 2.70 -20.66 -9.09
CA GLN A 102 3.57 -20.59 -7.91
C GLN A 102 2.77 -20.35 -6.62
N VAL A 103 1.48 -20.03 -6.74
CA VAL A 103 0.59 -19.72 -5.62
C VAL A 103 -0.08 -21.01 -5.18
N LYS A 104 0.10 -21.34 -3.91
CA LYS A 104 -0.49 -22.51 -3.26
C LYS A 104 -1.86 -22.17 -2.68
N ASP A 105 -2.00 -20.99 -2.08
CA ASP A 105 -3.21 -20.58 -1.40
C ASP A 105 -3.35 -19.05 -1.37
N CYS A 106 -4.58 -18.56 -1.15
CA CYS A 106 -4.92 -17.15 -1.15
C CYS A 106 -5.99 -16.86 -0.08
N TYR A 107 -5.63 -16.02 0.90
CA TYR A 107 -6.51 -15.72 2.04
C TYR A 107 -6.34 -14.29 2.54
N ILE A 108 -7.30 -13.86 3.38
CA ILE A 108 -7.22 -12.59 4.10
C ILE A 108 -6.73 -12.84 5.52
N LEU A 109 -5.75 -12.06 5.95
CA LEU A 109 -5.26 -12.00 7.32
C LEU A 109 -5.79 -10.73 8.00
N GLU A 110 -6.66 -10.90 8.99
CA GLU A 110 -7.18 -9.83 9.84
C GLU A 110 -6.93 -10.19 11.31
N ASP A 111 -6.18 -9.35 12.03
CA ASP A 111 -5.90 -9.53 13.47
C ASP A 111 -5.46 -10.97 13.85
N ASN A 112 -4.52 -11.53 13.07
CA ASN A 112 -3.99 -12.90 13.16
C ASN A 112 -4.98 -14.04 12.85
N LYS A 113 -6.16 -13.73 12.30
CA LYS A 113 -7.12 -14.73 11.81
C LYS A 113 -7.09 -14.79 10.29
N LYS A 114 -7.08 -16.01 9.76
CA LYS A 114 -7.15 -16.28 8.33
C LYS A 114 -8.61 -16.42 7.90
N TYR A 115 -8.94 -15.86 6.76
CA TYR A 115 -10.27 -15.90 6.16
C TYR A 115 -10.18 -16.20 4.68
N ASP A 116 -10.84 -17.27 4.26
CA ASP A 116 -10.89 -17.69 2.86
C ASP A 116 -12.17 -17.18 2.19
N LEU A 117 -12.35 -17.52 0.92
CA LEU A 117 -13.50 -17.09 0.11
C LEU A 117 -14.86 -17.40 0.77
N GLN A 118 -14.97 -18.53 1.48
CA GLN A 118 -16.23 -18.95 2.13
C GLN A 118 -16.58 -18.08 3.35
N ASN A 119 -15.56 -17.59 4.07
CA ASN A 119 -15.73 -16.94 5.37
C ASN A 119 -15.47 -15.43 5.32
N ILE A 120 -14.99 -14.87 4.19
CA ILE A 120 -14.64 -13.45 4.07
C ILE A 120 -15.81 -12.50 4.39
N LEU A 121 -17.03 -12.86 4.04
CA LEU A 121 -18.21 -12.02 4.30
C LEU A 121 -18.64 -12.02 5.77
N THR A 122 -18.10 -12.92 6.58
CA THR A 122 -18.36 -12.98 8.04
C THR A 122 -17.41 -12.08 8.83
N ILE A 123 -16.37 -11.53 8.18
CA ILE A 123 -15.38 -10.67 8.83
C ILE A 123 -16.09 -9.41 9.35
N LYS A 124 -15.78 -9.04 10.60
CA LYS A 124 -16.07 -7.72 11.16
C LYS A 124 -14.74 -6.97 11.30
N PRO A 125 -14.31 -6.23 10.25
CA PRO A 125 -12.96 -5.68 10.23
C PRO A 125 -12.77 -4.67 11.36
N ALA A 126 -11.62 -4.71 11.98
CA ALA A 126 -11.26 -3.83 13.07
C ALA A 126 -11.18 -2.38 12.59
N LYS A 127 -11.51 -1.44 13.49
CA LYS A 127 -11.41 -0.01 13.19
C LYS A 127 -9.96 0.37 12.91
N GLN A 128 -9.73 0.98 11.76
CA GLN A 128 -8.39 1.32 11.28
C GLN A 128 -7.94 2.72 11.69
N SER A 129 -6.69 2.85 12.12
CA SER A 129 -6.09 4.13 12.53
C SER A 129 -5.78 5.05 11.34
N PHE A 130 -5.80 6.37 11.59
CA PHE A 130 -5.29 7.34 10.62
C PHE A 130 -3.81 7.14 10.36
N PHE A 131 -3.06 6.95 11.44
CA PHE A 131 -1.61 6.80 11.43
C PHE A 131 -1.21 5.41 10.89
N PRO A 132 -0.42 5.33 9.80
CA PRO A 132 -0.06 4.06 9.17
C PRO A 132 0.63 3.05 10.10
N TRP A 133 1.41 3.51 11.08
CA TRP A 133 2.12 2.64 12.01
C TRP A 133 1.22 2.02 13.08
N LEU A 134 0.03 2.58 13.32
CA LEU A 134 -0.97 2.09 14.27
C LEU A 134 -2.13 1.33 13.59
N ARG A 135 -2.05 1.09 12.28
CA ARG A 135 -3.08 0.32 11.58
C ARG A 135 -2.99 -1.14 11.96
N LYS A 136 -4.15 -1.77 12.06
CA LYS A 136 -4.25 -3.20 12.33
C LYS A 136 -4.00 -3.98 11.03
N PRO A 137 -3.42 -5.19 11.11
CA PRO A 137 -3.19 -6.03 9.94
C PRO A 137 -4.53 -6.36 9.27
N PHE A 138 -4.72 -5.93 8.02
CA PHE A 138 -5.79 -6.36 7.11
C PHE A 138 -5.14 -6.60 5.75
N TYR A 139 -4.65 -7.81 5.53
CA TYR A 139 -3.77 -8.15 4.43
C TYR A 139 -4.38 -9.21 3.51
N LEU A 140 -4.30 -9.00 2.21
CA LEU A 140 -4.49 -10.08 1.24
C LEU A 140 -3.16 -10.79 1.05
N VAL A 141 -3.12 -12.09 1.35
CA VAL A 141 -1.89 -12.89 1.36
C VAL A 141 -1.98 -13.96 0.27
N LEU A 142 -0.96 -14.04 -0.58
CA LEU A 142 -0.71 -15.20 -1.43
C LEU A 142 0.38 -16.04 -0.77
N GLU A 143 0.03 -17.26 -0.42
CA GLU A 143 0.99 -18.26 0.02
C GLU A 143 1.61 -18.90 -1.22
N LEU A 144 2.94 -18.81 -1.33
CA LEU A 144 3.71 -19.36 -2.43
C LEU A 144 4.40 -20.63 -1.97
N HIS A 145 4.86 -21.47 -2.91
CA HIS A 145 5.71 -22.61 -2.55
C HIS A 145 6.98 -22.21 -1.77
N LYS A 146 7.47 -20.98 -1.98
CA LYS A 146 8.68 -20.43 -1.35
C LYS A 146 8.40 -19.08 -0.70
N GLY A 147 7.59 -19.08 0.35
CA GLY A 147 7.29 -17.89 1.16
C GLY A 147 5.89 -17.35 0.91
N HIS A 148 5.69 -16.06 1.16
CA HIS A 148 4.39 -15.41 0.96
C HIS A 148 4.58 -13.97 0.48
N ILE A 149 3.57 -13.44 -0.21
CA ILE A 149 3.46 -12.01 -0.49
C ILE A 149 2.16 -11.47 0.10
N SER A 150 2.21 -10.26 0.62
CA SER A 150 1.06 -9.63 1.29
C SER A 150 0.79 -8.24 0.75
N LEU A 151 -0.47 -7.95 0.46
CA LEU A 151 -0.96 -6.62 0.12
C LEU A 151 -1.64 -5.98 1.33
N ASP A 152 -1.15 -4.83 1.77
CA ASP A 152 -1.79 -4.05 2.83
C ASP A 152 -3.03 -3.33 2.31
N LEU A 153 -4.20 -3.70 2.85
CA LEU A 153 -5.50 -3.13 2.50
C LEU A 153 -6.10 -2.33 3.64
N SER A 154 -5.38 -2.13 4.74
CA SER A 154 -5.85 -1.39 5.93
C SER A 154 -6.31 0.03 5.59
N TRP A 155 -5.67 0.68 4.60
CA TRP A 155 -6.10 1.99 4.11
C TRP A 155 -7.44 1.95 3.38
N ASN A 156 -7.63 0.94 2.52
CA ASN A 156 -8.85 0.77 1.76
C ASN A 156 -10.01 0.45 2.70
N GLN A 157 -9.77 -0.48 3.64
CA GLN A 157 -10.73 -0.87 4.66
C GLN A 157 -11.14 0.32 5.55
N ARG A 158 -10.21 1.23 5.85
CA ARG A 158 -10.52 2.46 6.59
C ARG A 158 -11.46 3.39 5.85
N HIS A 159 -11.22 3.57 4.54
CA HIS A 159 -11.93 4.57 3.74
C HIS A 159 -13.30 4.06 3.28
N ASP A 160 -13.39 2.78 2.94
CA ASP A 160 -14.60 2.16 2.42
C ASP A 160 -14.69 0.68 2.86
N PRO A 161 -15.14 0.42 4.11
CA PRO A 161 -15.07 -0.90 4.71
C PRO A 161 -15.98 -1.93 4.04
N LYS A 162 -17.14 -1.53 3.56
CA LYS A 162 -18.12 -2.44 2.95
C LYS A 162 -17.68 -2.84 1.54
N ASN A 163 -17.35 -1.87 0.69
CA ASN A 163 -16.96 -2.18 -0.68
C ASN A 163 -15.58 -2.84 -0.73
N THR A 164 -14.69 -2.55 0.23
CA THR A 164 -13.39 -3.23 0.29
C THR A 164 -13.58 -4.73 0.46
N LEU A 165 -14.45 -5.20 1.36
CA LEU A 165 -14.72 -6.63 1.52
C LEU A 165 -15.25 -7.29 0.24
N TYR A 166 -16.21 -6.66 -0.46
CA TYR A 166 -16.73 -7.18 -1.73
C TYR A 166 -15.67 -7.21 -2.84
N ARG A 167 -14.82 -6.18 -2.93
CA ARG A 167 -13.75 -6.14 -3.93
C ARG A 167 -12.70 -7.21 -3.65
N VAL A 168 -12.38 -7.42 -2.38
CA VAL A 168 -11.48 -8.49 -1.96
C VAL A 168 -12.09 -9.87 -2.22
N SER A 169 -13.37 -10.09 -1.93
CA SER A 169 -14.01 -11.39 -2.20
C SER A 169 -13.99 -11.74 -3.69
N ASN A 170 -14.19 -10.74 -4.56
CA ASN A 170 -14.07 -10.93 -6.01
C ASN A 170 -12.64 -11.27 -6.42
N VAL A 171 -11.65 -10.59 -5.85
CA VAL A 171 -10.22 -10.88 -6.10
C VAL A 171 -9.85 -12.29 -5.61
N LEU A 172 -10.28 -12.69 -4.41
CA LEU A 172 -10.09 -14.04 -3.89
C LEU A 172 -10.69 -15.07 -4.85
N LYS A 173 -11.94 -14.87 -5.28
CA LYS A 173 -12.62 -15.76 -6.23
C LYS A 173 -11.81 -15.95 -7.51
N ILE A 174 -11.40 -14.85 -8.16
CA ILE A 174 -10.61 -14.90 -9.40
C ILE A 174 -9.30 -15.66 -9.19
N ILE A 175 -8.62 -15.43 -8.08
CA ILE A 175 -7.33 -16.08 -7.80
C ILE A 175 -7.55 -17.58 -7.51
N THR A 176 -8.53 -17.95 -6.69
CA THR A 176 -8.86 -19.34 -6.38
C THR A 176 -9.27 -20.13 -7.63
N GLU A 177 -10.02 -19.52 -8.55
CA GLU A 177 -10.38 -20.13 -9.84
C GLU A 177 -9.18 -20.35 -10.78
N LYS A 178 -8.09 -19.60 -10.62
CA LYS A 178 -6.89 -19.71 -11.47
C LYS A 178 -5.79 -20.61 -10.90
N ILE A 179 -5.86 -20.93 -9.61
CA ILE A 179 -4.91 -21.82 -8.94
C ILE A 179 -5.36 -23.29 -9.04
N ASN A 180 -6.67 -23.53 -9.03
CA ASN A 180 -7.28 -24.86 -9.23
C ASN A 180 -7.32 -25.24 -10.72
#